data_AF-A0A258KQW4-F1
#
_entry.id   AF-A0A258KQW4-F1
#
_cell.length_a   1.000
_cell.length_b   1.000
_cell.length_c   1.000
_cell.angle_alpha   90.00
_cell.angle_beta   90.00
_cell.angle_gamma   90.00
#
_symmetry.space_group_name_H-M   'P 1'
#
loop_
_entity.id
_entity.type
_entity.pdbx_description
1 polymer ?
#
loop_
_entity_poly.entity_id
_entity_poly.type
_entity_poly.pdbx_seq_one_letter_code
_entity_poly.pdbx_strand_id
1 'polypeptide(L)'
;MSLVKAKKHLGQHFLTDKNIAEKIVNSLQASSQYNQVLEVGPGMGILSDFLLGKKDLETYLIDIDTESYEFLKKKYPDLGARLINGDFLELDFAAVFPRKFGIIGNFPYNISSQI
;
A
#
# COMPACT_ATOMS: atom_id res chain seq x y z
N MET A 1 -16.95 -11.21 7.25
CA MET A 1 -16.02 -10.07 7.43
C MET A 1 -16.65 -8.87 6.77
N SER A 2 -16.82 -7.75 7.47
CA SER A 2 -17.37 -6.53 6.88
C SER A 2 -16.38 -5.95 5.88
N LEU A 3 -16.84 -5.70 4.66
CA LEU A 3 -16.09 -4.94 3.66
C LEU A 3 -15.84 -3.52 4.18
N VAL A 4 -14.62 -3.02 4.00
CA VAL A 4 -14.27 -1.62 4.28
C VAL A 4 -15.16 -0.72 3.43
N LYS A 5 -15.73 0.35 4.01
CA LYS A 5 -16.57 1.29 3.27
C LYS A 5 -15.74 2.48 2.83
N ALA A 6 -15.93 2.91 1.58
CA ALA A 6 -15.26 4.08 1.05
C ALA A 6 -15.68 5.36 1.79
N LYS A 7 -14.70 6.14 2.21
CA LYS A 7 -14.86 7.43 2.89
C LYS A 7 -14.61 8.56 1.91
N LYS A 8 -15.66 9.34 1.58
CA LYS A 8 -15.57 10.43 0.60
C LYS A 8 -14.55 11.50 0.96
N HIS A 9 -14.42 11.85 2.24
CA HIS A 9 -13.48 12.88 2.70
C HIS A 9 -12.01 12.46 2.52
N LEU A 10 -11.73 11.16 2.46
CA LEU A 10 -10.40 10.61 2.15
C LEU A 10 -10.15 10.47 0.64
N GLY A 11 -11.12 10.79 -0.22
CA GLY A 11 -10.98 10.64 -1.67
C GLY A 11 -10.81 9.19 -2.14
N GLN A 12 -11.31 8.22 -1.37
CA GLN A 12 -11.14 6.79 -1.66
C GLN A 12 -11.96 6.33 -2.87
N HIS A 13 -11.27 5.73 -3.84
CA HIS A 13 -11.87 4.99 -4.95
C HIS A 13 -11.24 3.60 -5.01
N PHE A 14 -12.03 2.57 -4.68
CA PHE A 14 -11.49 1.20 -4.67
C PHE A 14 -11.37 0.64 -6.09
N LEU A 15 -10.14 0.27 -6.46
CA LEU A 15 -9.90 -0.60 -7.60
C LEU A 15 -10.46 -1.99 -7.28
N THR A 16 -11.30 -2.52 -8.16
CA THR A 16 -11.92 -3.86 -8.01
C THR A 16 -11.46 -4.85 -9.07
N ASP A 17 -10.87 -4.37 -10.17
CA ASP A 17 -10.38 -5.21 -11.25
C ASP A 17 -9.00 -5.79 -10.93
N LYS A 18 -8.95 -7.11 -10.70
CA LYS A 18 -7.72 -7.84 -10.39
C LYS A 18 -6.73 -7.87 -11.56
N ASN A 19 -7.19 -7.87 -12.81
CA ASN A 19 -6.29 -7.86 -13.96
C ASN A 19 -5.58 -6.51 -14.09
N ILE A 20 -6.28 -5.42 -13.76
CA ILE A 20 -5.67 -4.09 -13.70
C ILE A 20 -4.70 -4.01 -12.53
N ALA A 21 -5.07 -4.51 -11.35
CA ALA A 21 -4.18 -4.55 -10.19
C ALA A 21 -2.90 -5.33 -10.48
N GLU A 22 -3.00 -6.51 -11.10
CA GLU A 22 -1.85 -7.32 -11.51
C GLU A 22 -0.96 -6.56 -12.51
N LYS A 23 -1.55 -5.89 -13.51
CA LYS A 23 -0.78 -5.07 -14.47
C LYS A 23 -0.05 -3.91 -13.80
N ILE A 24 -0.68 -3.23 -12.84
CA ILE A 24 -0.04 -2.16 -12.06
C ILE A 24 1.13 -2.73 -11.25
N VAL A 25 0.93 -3.84 -10.55
CA VAL A 25 2.02 -4.46 -9.77
C VAL A 25 3.13 -4.97 -10.67
N ASN A 26 2.82 -5.47 -11.87
CA ASN A 26 3.81 -5.95 -12.83
C ASN A 26 4.59 -4.82 -13.54
N SER A 27 4.07 -3.59 -13.56
CA SER A 27 4.84 -2.44 -14.05
C SER A 27 5.95 -2.04 -13.06
N LEU A 28 5.81 -2.42 -11.79
CA LEU A 28 6.87 -2.30 -10.79
C LEU A 28 7.96 -3.33 -11.05
N GLN A 29 9.02 -2.89 -11.72
CA GLN A 29 10.22 -3.69 -11.94
C GLN A 29 11.15 -3.53 -10.75
N ALA A 30 11.41 -4.64 -10.05
CA ALA A 30 12.48 -4.69 -9.07
C ALA A 30 13.79 -4.30 -9.77
N SER A 31 14.51 -3.38 -9.16
CA SER A 31 15.79 -2.89 -9.66
C SER A 31 16.87 -3.25 -8.66
N SER A 32 18.11 -3.40 -9.11
CA SER A 32 19.27 -3.47 -8.21
C SER A 32 19.37 -2.26 -7.27
N GLN A 33 18.62 -1.18 -7.54
CA GLN A 33 18.57 0.03 -6.73
C GLN A 33 17.63 -0.04 -5.52
N TYR A 34 16.63 -0.94 -5.50
CA TYR A 34 15.70 -1.06 -4.37
C TYR A 34 15.04 -2.45 -4.32
N ASN A 35 14.79 -2.93 -3.10
CA ASN A 35 13.99 -4.13 -2.85
C ASN A 35 12.83 -3.87 -1.89
N GLN A 36 12.78 -2.71 -1.23
CA GLN A 36 11.68 -2.31 -0.36
C GLN A 36 10.66 -1.52 -1.18
N VAL A 37 9.38 -1.76 -0.92
CA VAL A 37 8.27 -1.08 -1.61
C VAL A 37 7.24 -0.66 -0.58
N LEU A 38 6.76 0.58 -0.69
CA LEU A 38 5.66 1.09 0.11
C LEU A 38 4.40 1.21 -0.76
N GLU A 39 3.36 0.44 -0.43
CA GLU A 39 2.02 0.65 -0.97
C GLU A 39 1.28 1.71 -0.15
N VAL A 40 0.85 2.79 -0.82
CA VAL A 40 0.08 3.88 -0.21
C VAL A 40 -1.40 3.68 -0.49
N GLY A 41 -2.22 3.70 0.56
CA GLY A 41 -3.66 3.52 0.47
C GLY A 41 -4.07 2.14 -0.07
N PRO A 42 -3.60 1.04 0.55
CA PRO A 42 -3.94 -0.34 0.14
C PRO A 42 -5.44 -0.63 0.17
N GLY A 43 -6.21 0.03 1.06
CA GLY A 43 -7.65 -0.19 1.20
C GLY A 43 -7.98 -1.65 1.51
N MET A 44 -8.59 -2.36 0.55
CA MET A 44 -8.91 -3.79 0.67
C MET A 44 -7.76 -4.73 0.28
N GLY A 45 -6.60 -4.17 -0.07
CA GLY A 45 -5.37 -4.91 -0.39
C GLY A 45 -5.39 -5.55 -1.77
N ILE A 46 -6.03 -4.93 -2.77
CA ILE A 46 -6.11 -5.52 -4.12
C ILE A 46 -4.74 -5.55 -4.81
N LEU A 47 -3.90 -4.52 -4.63
CA LEU A 47 -2.51 -4.57 -5.10
C LEU A 47 -1.64 -5.36 -4.12
N SER A 48 -1.88 -5.22 -2.81
CA SER A 48 -1.18 -5.97 -1.76
C SER A 48 -1.20 -7.48 -2.01
N ASP A 49 -2.32 -8.04 -2.47
CA ASP A 49 -2.45 -9.47 -2.83
C ASP A 49 -1.38 -9.93 -3.84
N PHE A 50 -1.00 -9.09 -4.80
CA PHE A 50 0.04 -9.39 -5.78
C PHE A 50 1.44 -9.00 -5.30
N LEU A 51 1.58 -7.85 -4.63
CA LEU A 51 2.86 -7.36 -4.10
C LEU A 51 3.46 -8.32 -3.08
N LEU A 52 2.64 -8.89 -2.20
CA LEU A 52 3.10 -9.86 -1.20
C LEU A 52 3.50 -11.21 -1.81
N GLY A 53 3.10 -11.49 -3.05
CA GLY A 53 3.56 -12.65 -3.82
C GLY A 53 4.94 -12.49 -4.44
N LYS A 54 5.47 -11.25 -4.54
CA LYS A 54 6.78 -10.96 -5.13
C LYS A 54 7.90 -11.18 -4.11
N LYS A 55 8.59 -12.32 -4.22
CA LYS A 55 9.65 -12.75 -3.28
C LYS A 55 10.90 -11.87 -3.29
N ASP A 56 11.10 -11.13 -4.36
CA ASP A 56 12.19 -10.17 -4.56
C ASP A 56 11.91 -8.80 -3.91
N LEU A 57 10.69 -8.59 -3.42
CA LEU A 57 10.26 -7.35 -2.78
C LEU A 57 9.93 -7.55 -1.30
N GLU A 58 10.37 -6.62 -0.47
CA GLU A 58 9.90 -6.45 0.89
C GLU A 58 8.84 -5.34 0.93
N THR A 59 7.58 -5.76 0.88
CA THR A 59 6.43 -4.85 0.80
C THR A 59 6.02 -4.34 2.19
N TYR A 60 5.83 -3.03 2.26
CA TYR A 60 5.24 -2.25 3.35
C TYR A 60 3.92 -1.67 2.87
N LEU A 61 2.96 -1.54 3.78
CA LEU A 61 1.64 -0.97 3.51
C LEU A 61 1.40 0.19 4.47
N ILE A 62 0.94 1.34 3.96
CA ILE A 62 0.50 2.46 4.80
C ILE A 62 -0.91 2.89 4.44
N ASP A 63 -1.78 2.98 5.45
CA ASP A 63 -3.13 3.49 5.32
C ASP A 63 -3.46 4.43 6.49
N ILE A 64 -4.08 5.57 6.18
CA ILE A 64 -4.59 6.51 7.17
C ILE A 64 -5.96 6.08 7.72
N ASP A 65 -6.68 5.23 6.96
CA ASP A 65 -7.97 4.71 7.36
C ASP A 65 -7.81 3.51 8.31
N THR A 66 -8.13 3.73 9.59
CA THR A 66 -8.02 2.70 10.62
C THR A 66 -8.89 1.47 10.33
N GLU A 67 -10.02 1.61 9.62
CA GLU A 67 -10.84 0.45 9.23
C GLU A 67 -10.13 -0.43 8.19
N SER A 68 -9.46 0.19 7.22
CA SER A 68 -8.61 -0.51 6.24
C SER A 68 -7.45 -1.19 6.93
N TYR A 69 -6.76 -0.49 7.84
CA TYR A 69 -5.65 -1.04 8.62
C TYR A 69 -6.07 -2.30 9.39
N GLU A 70 -7.17 -2.24 10.15
CA GLU A 70 -7.65 -3.39 10.93
C GLU A 70 -8.11 -4.55 10.04
N PHE A 71 -8.66 -4.26 8.86
CA PHE A 71 -8.97 -5.26 7.86
C PHE A 71 -7.71 -5.94 7.32
N LEU A 72 -6.70 -5.16 6.93
CA LEU A 72 -5.43 -5.65 6.38
C LEU A 72 -4.62 -6.43 7.40
N LYS A 73 -4.63 -6.01 8.68
CA LYS A 73 -3.99 -6.71 9.79
C LYS A 73 -4.53 -8.12 9.97
N LYS A 74 -5.83 -8.32 9.75
CA LYS A 74 -6.48 -9.64 9.78
C LYS A 74 -6.21 -10.44 8.50
N LYS A 75 -6.16 -9.76 7.34
CA LYS A 75 -5.93 -10.39 6.03
C LYS A 75 -4.47 -10.86 5.87
N TYR A 76 -3.52 -10.10 6.41
CA TYR A 76 -2.07 -10.32 6.30
C TYR A 76 -1.40 -10.30 7.68
N PRO A 77 -1.65 -11.32 8.52
CA PRO A 77 -1.14 -11.35 9.90
C PRO A 77 0.40 -11.31 10.00
N ASP A 78 1.09 -11.75 8.95
CA ASP A 78 2.56 -11.84 8.91
C ASP A 78 3.27 -10.52 8.55
N LEU A 79 2.53 -9.44 8.28
CA LEU A 79 3.14 -8.15 7.96
C LEU A 79 3.86 -7.52 9.16
N GLY A 80 3.33 -7.71 10.37
CA GLY A 80 3.87 -7.08 11.59
C GLY A 80 4.07 -5.57 11.42
N ALA A 81 5.30 -5.10 11.66
CA ALA A 81 5.67 -3.69 11.54
C ALA A 81 5.63 -3.12 10.11
N ARG A 82 5.52 -3.98 9.09
CA ARG A 82 5.39 -3.55 7.69
C ARG A 82 3.99 -3.04 7.34
N LEU A 83 3.00 -3.25 8.22
CA LEU A 83 1.69 -2.62 8.11
C LEU A 83 1.63 -1.41 9.05
N ILE A 84 1.57 -0.22 8.46
CA ILE A 84 1.66 1.07 9.14
C ILE A 84 0.27 1.72 9.13
N ASN A 85 -0.23 2.10 10.30
CA ASN A 85 -1.40 2.97 10.43
C ASN A 85 -0.90 4.41 10.57
N GLY A 86 -1.08 5.25 9.55
CA GLY A 86 -0.55 6.60 9.56
C GLY A 86 -0.78 7.38 8.28
N ASP A 87 -0.49 8.67 8.33
CA ASP A 87 -0.49 9.53 7.15
C ASP A 87 0.84 9.37 6.40
N PHE A 88 0.75 9.08 5.10
CA PHE A 88 1.91 9.01 4.22
C PHE A 88 2.69 10.32 4.16
N LEU A 89 2.00 11.47 4.22
CA LEU A 89 2.63 12.78 4.14
C LEU A 89 3.37 13.17 5.42
N GLU A 90 3.06 12.53 6.55
CA GLU A 90 3.70 12.77 7.84
C GLU A 90 4.70 11.66 8.23
N LEU A 91 4.86 10.63 7.39
CA LEU A 91 5.73 9.50 7.68
C LEU A 91 7.21 9.94 7.67
N ASP A 92 7.93 9.62 8.75
CA ASP A 92 9.40 9.71 8.75
C ASP A 92 9.99 8.56 7.91
N PHE A 93 10.15 8.82 6.61
CA PHE A 93 10.69 7.83 5.67
C PHE A 93 12.10 7.39 6.03
N ALA A 94 12.93 8.25 6.64
CA ALA A 94 14.30 7.88 6.99
C ALA A 94 14.36 6.86 8.14
N ALA A 95 13.39 6.93 9.06
CA ALA A 95 13.27 5.95 10.14
C ALA A 95 12.79 4.58 9.65
N VAL A 96 11.99 4.52 8.57
CA VAL A 96 11.41 3.26 8.06
C VAL A 96 12.26 2.66 6.94
N PHE A 97 12.78 3.50 6.04
CA PHE A 97 13.49 3.10 4.83
C PHE A 97 14.90 3.70 4.82
N PRO A 98 15.92 2.97 5.31
CA PRO A 98 17.31 3.46 5.33
C PRO A 98 17.97 3.49 3.94
N ARG A 99 17.30 2.95 2.91
CA ARG A 99 17.77 2.89 1.53
C ARG A 99 16.65 3.32 0.58
N LYS A 100 16.97 3.45 -0.71
CA LYS A 100 15.96 3.69 -1.75
C LYS A 100 14.89 2.60 -1.69
N PHE A 101 13.65 3.02 -1.85
CA PHE A 101 12.47 2.17 -1.89
C PHE A 101 11.56 2.61 -3.04
N GLY A 102 10.73 1.70 -3.53
CA GLY A 102 9.70 2.00 -4.52
C GLY A 102 8.41 2.45 -3.83
N ILE A 103 7.65 3.32 -4.49
CA ILE A 103 6.30 3.69 -4.05
C ILE A 103 5.31 3.19 -5.10
N ILE A 104 4.21 2.61 -4.63
CA ILE A 104 3.11 2.15 -5.48
C ILE A 104 1.79 2.41 -4.77
N GLY A 105 0.70 2.51 -5.52
CA GLY A 105 -0.61 2.64 -4.93
C GLY A 105 -1.64 3.08 -5.95
N ASN A 106 -2.90 2.88 -5.61
CA ASN A 106 -4.01 3.54 -6.29
C ASN A 106 -4.34 4.81 -5.50
N PHE A 107 -3.49 5.83 -5.66
CA PHE A 107 -3.46 6.98 -4.76
C PHE A 107 -4.81 7.72 -4.72
N PRO A 108 -5.29 8.12 -3.53
CA PRO A 108 -6.42 9.03 -3.42
C PRO A 108 -6.10 10.36 -4.09
N TYR A 109 -7.05 10.92 -4.86
CA TYR A 109 -6.86 12.18 -5.59
C TYR A 109 -6.48 13.37 -4.70
N ASN A 110 -6.85 13.32 -3.41
CA ASN A 110 -6.58 14.42 -2.47
C ASN A 110 -5.10 14.56 -2.11
N ILE A 111 -4.32 13.49 -2.23
CA ILE A 111 -2.89 13.49 -1.91
C ILE A 111 -2.01 13.28 -3.15
N SER A 112 -2.58 12.91 -4.30
CA SER A 112 -1.78 12.54 -5.47
C SER A 112 -0.85 13.65 -6.00
N SER A 113 -1.17 14.93 -5.80
CA SER A 113 -0.28 16.04 -6.18
C SER A 113 0.82 16.35 -5.17
N GLN A 114 0.79 15.71 -4.00
CA GLN A 114 1.72 15.90 -2.89
C GLN A 114 2.74 14.75 -2.78
N ILE A 115 2.54 13.68 -3.55
CA ILE A 115 3.42 12.51 -3.67
C ILE A 115 4.40 12.74 -4.83
#